data_AF-A0A3C7VUQ0-F1
#
_entry.id   AF-A0A3C7VUQ0-F1
#
_cell.length_a   1.000
_cell.length_b   1.000
_cell.length_c   1.000
_cell.angle_alpha   90.00
_cell.angle_beta   90.00
_cell.angle_gamma   90.00
#
_symmetry.space_group_name_H-M   'P 1'
#
loop_
_entity.id
_entity.type
_entity.pdbx_description
1 polymer ?
#
loop_
_entity_poly.entity_id
_entity_poly.type
_entity_poly.pdbx_seq_one_letter_code
_entity_poly.pdbx_strand_id
1 'polypeptide(L)'
;MARRLAAFRSPLRRCLLGLSLLCLAAGPATASSDATADTAAAHGVILLYHRIAAEGPGSTRVAPARFEAHLDALLDGDYRVLPLAELLAGARAGNLPPRAVALT
;
A
#
# COMPACT_ATOMS: atom_id res chain seq x y z
N MET A 1 -40.87 57.45 -45.21
CA MET A 1 -39.55 56.83 -45.48
C MET A 1 -38.93 56.46 -44.13
N ALA A 2 -38.64 55.16 -43.90
CA ALA A 2 -37.93 54.54 -42.76
C ALA A 2 -38.60 54.62 -41.34
N ARG A 3 -39.33 53.57 -40.91
CA ARG A 3 -38.91 52.45 -40.00
C ARG A 3 -38.80 52.86 -38.51
N ARG A 4 -39.86 52.66 -37.68
CA ARG A 4 -40.08 51.56 -36.69
C ARG A 4 -38.77 51.14 -35.96
N LEU A 5 -38.66 51.17 -34.62
CA LEU A 5 -39.35 50.36 -33.58
C LEU A 5 -39.21 51.05 -32.20
N ALA A 6 -40.30 51.30 -31.45
CA ALA A 6 -40.74 50.53 -30.27
C ALA A 6 -39.60 50.24 -29.25
N ALA A 7 -39.49 51.03 -28.17
CA ALA A 7 -40.18 50.84 -26.88
C ALA A 7 -39.83 49.53 -26.16
N PHE A 8 -39.09 49.60 -25.04
CA PHE A 8 -39.49 48.99 -23.77
C PHE A 8 -38.52 49.37 -22.63
N ARG A 9 -39.06 50.04 -21.60
CA ARG A 9 -38.46 50.14 -20.27
C ARG A 9 -38.56 48.75 -19.64
N SER A 10 -37.53 48.23 -18.99
CA SER A 10 -37.77 47.31 -17.88
C SER A 10 -36.67 47.29 -16.80
N PRO A 11 -37.06 47.15 -15.54
CA PRO A 11 -36.21 47.27 -14.36
C PRO A 11 -35.72 45.88 -13.92
N LEU A 12 -34.79 45.28 -14.65
CA LEU A 12 -34.31 43.92 -14.39
C LEU A 12 -33.09 43.83 -13.45
N ARG A 13 -32.83 44.85 -12.63
CA ARG A 13 -31.76 44.79 -11.61
C ARG A 13 -32.17 44.06 -10.31
N ARG A 14 -33.37 43.48 -10.25
CA ARG A 14 -33.93 42.89 -9.02
C ARG A 14 -34.10 41.36 -9.04
N CYS A 15 -33.62 40.66 -10.07
CA CYS A 15 -33.59 39.18 -10.08
C CYS A 15 -32.29 38.57 -9.49
N LEU A 16 -31.38 39.36 -8.93
CA LEU A 16 -30.06 38.90 -8.48
C LEU A 16 -30.00 38.52 -6.98
N LEU A 17 -31.13 38.13 -6.36
CA LEU A 17 -31.20 37.84 -4.92
C LEU A 17 -31.96 36.54 -4.57
N GLY A 18 -32.00 35.55 -5.47
CA GLY A 18 -32.83 34.35 -5.32
C GLY A 18 -32.14 32.99 -5.48
N LEU A 19 -30.79 32.91 -5.51
CA LEU A 19 -30.09 31.62 -5.71
C LEU A 19 -28.79 31.53 -4.90
N SER A 20 -28.85 31.83 -3.60
CA SER A 20 -27.69 31.69 -2.68
C SER A 20 -28.04 30.85 -1.45
N LEU A 21 -28.80 29.77 -1.64
CA LEU A 21 -29.16 28.85 -0.56
C LEU A 21 -29.17 27.37 -1.02
N LEU A 22 -28.11 26.92 -1.71
CA LEU A 22 -27.97 25.48 -2.06
C LEU A 22 -26.52 24.93 -2.04
N CYS A 23 -25.54 25.62 -1.45
CA CYS A 23 -24.16 25.14 -1.42
C CYS A 23 -23.59 25.02 0.00
N LEU A 24 -24.31 24.36 0.92
CA LEU A 24 -23.78 24.04 2.26
C LEU A 24 -23.88 22.55 2.60
N ALA A 25 -23.52 21.66 1.66
CA ALA A 25 -23.43 20.22 1.91
C ALA A 25 -22.27 19.55 1.16
N ALA A 26 -21.10 20.19 1.10
CA ALA A 26 -19.86 19.53 0.65
C ALA A 26 -18.89 19.46 1.82
N GLY A 27 -19.10 18.49 2.72
CA GLY A 27 -18.06 18.08 3.66
C GLY A 27 -16.85 17.54 2.88
N PRO A 28 -15.62 17.61 3.42
CA PRO A 28 -14.46 17.07 2.74
C PRO A 28 -14.70 15.56 2.57
N ALA A 29 -14.77 15.12 1.33
CA ALA A 29 -14.71 13.71 1.01
C ALA A 29 -13.36 13.21 1.54
N THR A 30 -13.39 12.52 2.68
CA THR A 30 -12.27 11.71 3.13
C THR A 30 -12.02 10.71 2.03
N ALA A 31 -10.96 10.93 1.25
CA ALA A 31 -10.50 9.97 0.26
C ALA A 31 -10.14 8.70 1.03
N SER A 32 -10.99 7.69 0.92
CA SER A 32 -10.67 6.34 1.36
C SER A 32 -9.49 5.90 0.51
N SER A 33 -8.30 5.91 1.11
CA SER A 33 -7.13 5.24 0.56
C SER A 33 -7.43 3.76 0.61
N ASP A 34 -8.13 3.27 -0.42
CA ASP A 34 -8.25 1.85 -0.69
C ASP A 34 -6.84 1.41 -1.04
N ALA A 35 -6.11 0.97 0.00
CA ALA A 35 -4.85 0.29 -0.18
C ALA A 35 -5.21 -0.97 -0.94
N THR A 36 -5.11 -0.90 -2.27
CA THR A 36 -5.07 -2.07 -3.14
C THR A 36 -3.99 -2.96 -2.58
N ALA A 37 -4.41 -3.93 -1.76
CA ALA A 37 -3.57 -5.03 -1.34
C ALA A 37 -3.06 -5.62 -2.64
N ASP A 38 -1.76 -5.49 -2.85
CA ASP A 38 -1.07 -6.13 -3.95
C ASP A 38 -1.46 -7.61 -3.91
N THR A 39 -2.32 -8.04 -4.83
CA THR A 39 -2.75 -9.44 -4.95
C THR A 39 -1.60 -10.25 -5.56
N ALA A 40 -0.37 -10.04 -5.06
CA ALA A 40 0.73 -10.94 -5.27
C ALA A 40 0.29 -12.29 -4.71
N ALA A 41 0.44 -13.34 -5.52
CA ALA A 41 0.18 -14.71 -5.07
C ALA A 41 0.91 -14.97 -3.76
N ALA A 42 0.25 -15.64 -2.82
CA ALA A 42 0.84 -15.99 -1.53
C ALA A 42 2.18 -16.71 -1.75
N HIS A 43 3.26 -16.14 -1.24
CA HIS A 43 4.62 -16.61 -1.44
C HIS A 43 5.42 -16.54 -0.15
N GLY A 44 6.48 -17.33 -0.09
CA GLY A 44 7.41 -17.34 1.03
C GLY A 44 8.82 -17.66 0.57
N VAL A 45 9.81 -17.30 1.38
CA VAL A 45 11.24 -17.48 1.09
C VAL A 45 11.83 -18.52 2.05
N ILE A 46 12.75 -19.34 1.56
CA ILE A 46 13.55 -20.23 2.40
C ILE A 46 15.00 -19.77 2.32
N LEU A 47 15.59 -19.43 3.46
CA LEU A 47 16.98 -19.02 3.61
C LEU A 47 17.80 -20.19 4.14
N LEU A 48 18.77 -20.65 3.35
CA LEU A 48 19.68 -21.74 3.70
C LEU A 48 20.99 -21.20 4.26
N TYR A 49 21.32 -21.61 5.48
CA TYR A 49 22.61 -21.38 6.12
C TYR A 49 23.35 -22.70 6.28
N HIS A 50 24.61 -22.74 5.85
CA HIS A 50 25.44 -23.91 6.02
C HIS A 50 26.19 -23.91 7.35
N ARG A 51 26.95 -22.83 7.64
CA ARG A 51 27.75 -22.71 8.86
C ARG A 51 27.85 -21.26 9.33
N ILE A 52 27.60 -21.05 10.62
CA ILE A 52 27.83 -19.78 11.31
C ILE A 52 29.11 -19.95 12.15
N ALA A 53 30.21 -19.35 11.70
CA ALA A 53 31.51 -19.45 12.38
C ALA A 53 32.43 -18.28 12.04
N ALA A 54 33.28 -17.86 12.99
CA ALA A 54 34.25 -16.80 12.79
C ALA A 54 35.34 -17.17 11.75
N GLU A 55 35.79 -18.44 11.79
CA GLU A 55 36.94 -18.92 11.03
C GLU A 55 36.60 -20.07 10.06
N GLY A 56 37.45 -20.24 9.04
CA GLY A 56 37.37 -21.31 8.03
C GLY A 56 37.01 -20.83 6.61
N PRO A 57 36.95 -21.74 5.62
CA PRO A 57 36.67 -21.42 4.23
C PRO A 57 35.35 -20.63 4.06
N GLY A 58 35.36 -19.63 3.18
CA GLY A 58 34.27 -18.65 3.05
C GLY A 58 33.13 -19.02 2.10
N SER A 59 33.29 -20.03 1.23
CA SER A 59 32.32 -20.32 0.16
C SER A 59 30.93 -20.73 0.67
N THR A 60 30.86 -21.33 1.85
CA THR A 60 29.60 -21.77 2.49
C THR A 60 29.56 -21.38 3.97
N ARG A 61 30.17 -20.26 4.35
CA ARG A 61 30.21 -19.80 5.75
C ARG A 61 29.73 -18.36 5.84
N VAL A 62 28.98 -18.07 6.89
CA VAL A 62 28.68 -16.70 7.33
C VAL A 62 29.32 -16.45 8.69
N ALA A 63 29.89 -15.26 8.88
CA ALA A 63 30.42 -14.84 10.18
C ALA A 63 29.26 -14.48 11.14
N PRO A 64 29.41 -14.66 12.47
CA PRO A 64 28.36 -14.36 13.45
C PRO A 64 27.78 -12.95 13.31
N ALA A 65 28.63 -11.91 13.26
CA ALA A 65 28.18 -10.53 13.11
C ALA A 65 27.38 -10.28 11.81
N ARG A 66 27.68 -11.02 10.74
CA ARG A 66 26.93 -10.92 9.49
C ARG A 66 25.61 -11.68 9.56
N PHE A 67 25.57 -12.80 10.27
CA PHE A 67 24.33 -13.52 10.53
C PHE A 67 23.38 -12.67 11.38
N GLU A 68 23.87 -12.01 12.43
CA GLU A 68 23.12 -11.03 13.24
C GLU A 68 22.52 -9.93 12.35
N ALA A 69 23.34 -9.30 11.49
CA ALA A 69 22.84 -8.28 10.57
C ALA A 69 21.75 -8.82 9.59
N HIS A 70 21.81 -10.11 9.21
CA HIS A 70 20.72 -10.71 8.43
C HIS A 70 19.44 -10.87 9.26
N LEU A 71 19.55 -11.23 10.54
CA LEU A 71 18.40 -11.33 11.44
C LEU A 71 17.77 -9.96 11.70
N ASP A 72 18.59 -8.93 11.91
CA ASP A 72 18.13 -7.55 12.06
C ASP A 72 17.36 -7.10 10.80
N ALA A 73 17.87 -7.42 9.61
CA ALA A 73 17.16 -7.11 8.37
C ALA A 73 15.80 -7.83 8.24
N LEU A 74 15.66 -9.04 8.81
CA LEU A 74 14.36 -9.73 8.86
C LEU A 74 13.40 -9.05 9.84
N LEU A 75 13.90 -8.59 11.00
CA LEU A 75 13.12 -7.88 12.00
C LEU A 75 12.66 -6.52 11.49
N ASP A 76 13.58 -5.71 10.99
CA ASP A 76 13.32 -4.37 10.45
C ASP A 76 12.43 -4.40 9.19
N GLY A 77 12.46 -5.53 8.46
CA GLY A 77 11.67 -5.75 7.26
C GLY A 77 10.28 -6.32 7.49
N ASP A 78 9.84 -6.48 8.75
CA ASP A 78 8.57 -7.10 9.17
C ASP A 78 8.37 -8.51 8.59
N TYR A 79 9.45 -9.31 8.50
CA TYR A 79 9.34 -10.69 8.01
C TYR A 79 8.71 -11.59 9.06
N ARG A 80 7.81 -12.47 8.60
CA ARG A 80 7.18 -13.50 9.43
C ARG A 80 7.99 -14.78 9.36
N VAL A 81 8.81 -15.05 10.37
CA VAL A 81 9.54 -16.31 10.48
C VAL A 81 8.58 -17.44 10.82
N LEU A 82 8.53 -18.46 9.97
CA LEU A 82 7.68 -19.65 10.13
C LEU A 82 8.54 -20.92 10.18
N PRO A 83 8.10 -21.97 10.90
CA PRO A 83 8.63 -23.31 10.72
C PRO A 83 8.51 -23.74 9.25
N LEU A 84 9.53 -24.42 8.72
CA LEU A 84 9.55 -24.84 7.31
C LEU A 84 8.30 -25.66 6.93
N ALA A 85 7.84 -26.54 7.83
CA ALA A 85 6.64 -27.34 7.60
C ALA A 85 5.38 -26.46 7.41
N GLU A 86 5.24 -25.40 8.21
CA GLU A 86 4.12 -24.45 8.10
C GLU A 86 4.21 -23.62 6.84
N LEU A 87 5.41 -23.13 6.49
CA LEU A 87 5.62 -22.39 5.25
C LEU A 87 5.26 -23.25 4.02
N LEU A 88 5.67 -24.51 4.00
CA LEU A 88 5.35 -25.43 2.91
C LEU A 88 3.84 -25.75 2.84
N ALA A 89 3.19 -25.95 3.99
CA ALA A 89 1.74 -26.17 4.05
C ALA A 89 0.97 -24.95 3.54
N GLY A 90 1.33 -23.75 4.01
CA GLY A 90 0.72 -22.49 3.58
C GLY A 90 0.95 -22.20 2.10
N ALA A 91 2.16 -22.44 1.58
CA ALA A 91 2.47 -22.27 0.16
C ALA A 91 1.58 -23.17 -0.72
N ARG A 92 1.42 -24.45 -0.36
CA ARG A 92 0.55 -25.39 -1.09
C ARG A 92 -0.93 -25.00 -1.02
N ALA A 93 -1.36 -24.45 0.10
CA ALA A 93 -2.73 -23.98 0.30
C ALA A 93 -2.99 -22.61 -0.33
N GLY A 94 -1.97 -21.91 -0.83
CA GLY A 94 -2.09 -20.52 -1.30
C GLY A 94 -2.42 -19.54 -0.17
N ASN A 95 -2.12 -19.89 1.08
CA ASN A 95 -2.40 -19.08 2.26
C ASN A 95 -1.12 -18.94 3.09
N LEU A 96 -0.35 -17.90 2.79
CA LEU A 96 0.81 -17.48 3.58
C LEU A 96 0.61 -16.06 4.05
N PRO A 97 1.11 -15.72 5.26
CA PRO A 97 1.21 -14.33 5.65
C PRO A 97 2.16 -13.59 4.69
N PRO A 98 1.96 -12.28 4.48
CA PRO A 98 2.93 -11.46 3.77
C PRO A 98 4.33 -11.63 4.39
N ARG A 99 5.37 -11.63 3.55
CA ARG A 99 6.78 -11.71 3.98
C ARG A 99 7.10 -12.95 4.81
N ALA A 100 6.46 -14.08 4.51
CA ALA A 100 6.78 -15.36 5.13
C ALA A 100 8.21 -15.82 4.80
N VAL A 101 8.98 -16.22 5.81
CA VAL A 101 10.34 -16.74 5.65
C VAL A 101 10.60 -17.94 6.55
N ALA A 102 11.34 -18.93 6.07
CA ALA A 102 11.91 -20.00 6.89
C ALA A 102 13.43 -19.94 6.83
N LEU A 103 14.09 -20.18 7.96
CA LEU A 103 15.54 -20.28 8.08
C LEU A 103 15.90 -21.75 8.32
N THR A 104 16.89 -22.26 7.59
CA THR A 104 17.33 -23.67 7.63
C THR A 104 18.83 -23.80 7.68
#